data_AF-A0A426R3S5-F1
#
_entry.id   AF-A0A426R3S5-F1
#
_cell.length_a   1.000
_cell.length_b   1.000
_cell.length_c   1.000
_cell.angle_alpha   90.00
_cell.angle_beta   90.00
_cell.angle_gamma   90.00
#
_symmetry.space_group_name_H-M   'P 1'
#
loop_
_entity.id
_entity.type
_entity.pdbx_description
1 polymer ?
#
loop_
_entity_poly.entity_id
_entity_poly.type
_entity_poly.pdbx_seq_one_letter_code
_entity_poly.pdbx_strand_id
1 'polypeptide(L)'
;MTADERRAPRTPLNTVDAAILEFAERWAPFGGGHEFIFPEFGIRIDEFYDRLGHILNQIDPQHRRSALTDAVRRNYPFWRPTS
;
A
#
# COMPACT_ATOMS: atom_id res chain seq x y z
N MET A 1 -16.13 15.29 30.19
CA MET A 1 -16.51 15.87 28.89
C MET A 1 -15.35 16.78 28.50
N THR A 2 -14.49 16.46 27.54
CA THR A 2 -14.77 16.20 26.13
C THR A 2 -13.92 15.06 25.58
N ALA A 3 -14.54 14.27 24.70
CA ALA A 3 -13.95 13.13 24.04
C ALA A 3 -13.12 13.58 22.83
N ASP A 4 -11.79 13.44 22.88
CA ASP A 4 -10.95 13.52 21.67
C ASP A 4 -9.69 12.62 21.75
N GLU A 5 -9.70 11.58 22.59
CA GLU A 5 -8.51 10.72 22.79
C GLU A 5 -8.66 9.31 22.18
N ARG A 6 -9.58 9.14 21.22
CA ARG A 6 -9.85 7.84 20.57
C ARG A 6 -9.37 7.73 19.13
N ARG A 7 -8.44 8.59 18.68
CA ARG A 7 -7.81 8.41 17.38
C ARG A 7 -6.53 7.60 17.56
N ALA A 8 -6.64 6.29 17.31
CA ALA A 8 -5.54 5.32 17.39
C ALA A 8 -4.23 5.87 16.76
N PRO A 9 -3.05 5.51 17.31
CA PRO A 9 -1.79 5.96 16.75
C PRO A 9 -1.70 5.47 15.30
N ARG A 10 -1.61 6.42 14.35
CA ARG A 10 -1.17 6.11 12.99
C ARG A 10 0.23 5.54 13.15
N THR A 11 0.39 4.23 13.00
CA THR A 11 1.71 3.61 13.15
C THR A 11 2.61 4.25 12.09
N PRO A 12 3.74 4.87 12.46
CA PRO A 12 4.66 5.38 11.46
C PRO A 12 5.09 4.21 10.58
N LEU A 13 5.00 4.39 9.26
CA LEU A 13 5.48 3.38 8.32
C LEU A 13 6.95 3.09 8.65
N ASN A 14 7.30 1.81 8.74
CA ASN A 14 8.71 1.45 8.85
C ASN A 14 9.43 1.87 7.54
N THR A 15 10.76 1.97 7.55
CA THR A 15 11.52 2.47 6.37
C THR A 15 11.26 1.67 5.10
N VAL A 16 10.96 0.37 5.23
CA VAL A 16 10.63 -0.51 4.10
C VAL A 16 9.23 -0.23 3.57
N ASP A 17 8.25 -0.05 4.46
CA ASP A 17 6.87 0.28 4.11
C ASP A 17 6.77 1.63 3.39
N ALA A 18 7.57 2.62 3.83
CA ALA A 18 7.66 3.90 3.14
C ALA A 18 8.23 3.74 1.72
N ALA A 19 9.27 2.92 1.54
CA ALA A 19 9.85 2.64 0.23
C ALA A 19 8.88 1.88 -0.70
N ILE A 20 8.10 0.93 -0.16
CA ILE A 20 7.04 0.22 -0.88
C ILE A 20 5.97 1.21 -1.37
N LEU A 21 5.56 2.14 -0.51
CA LEU A 21 4.58 3.16 -0.85
C LEU A 21 5.09 4.11 -1.93
N GLU A 22 6.31 4.66 -1.78
CA GLU A 22 6.92 5.54 -2.77
C GLU A 22 7.10 4.84 -4.13
N PHE A 23 7.50 3.57 -4.12
CA PHE A 23 7.61 2.77 -5.34
C PHE A 23 6.24 2.63 -6.01
N ALA A 24 5.21 2.28 -5.25
CA ALA A 24 3.85 2.13 -5.78
C ALA A 24 3.32 3.45 -6.38
N GLU A 25 3.58 4.59 -5.73
CA GLU A 25 3.22 5.91 -6.24
C GLU A 25 3.97 6.26 -7.54
N ARG A 26 5.28 6.02 -7.57
CA ARG A 26 6.14 6.26 -8.74
C ARG A 26 5.68 5.46 -9.96
N TRP A 27 5.29 4.20 -9.76
CA TRP A 27 4.94 3.28 -10.84
C TRP A 27 3.44 3.19 -11.15
N ALA A 28 2.57 3.80 -10.35
CA ALA A 28 1.12 3.81 -10.57
C ALA A 28 0.70 4.27 -11.99
N PRO A 29 1.30 5.32 -12.59
CA PRO A 29 0.95 5.74 -13.96
C PRO A 29 1.35 4.74 -15.05
N PHE A 30 2.29 3.84 -14.76
CA PHE A 30 2.92 2.93 -15.73
C PHE A 30 2.47 1.48 -15.58
N GLY A 31 1.44 1.22 -14.77
CA GLY A 31 0.93 -0.14 -14.59
C GLY A 31 1.52 -0.91 -13.42
N GLY A 32 2.22 -0.26 -12.48
CA GLY A 32 2.63 -0.85 -11.20
C GLY A 32 4.06 -1.37 -11.10
N GLY A 33 4.83 -1.39 -12.20
CA GLY A 33 6.28 -1.62 -12.16
C GLY A 33 6.71 -3.02 -11.71
N HIS A 34 5.88 -4.05 -11.94
CA HIS A 34 6.05 -5.40 -11.38
C HIS A 34 7.43 -6.03 -11.64
N GLU A 35 8.01 -5.74 -12.80
CA GLU A 35 9.34 -6.25 -13.20
C GLU A 35 10.48 -5.74 -12.32
N PHE A 36 10.29 -4.62 -11.62
CA PHE A 36 11.30 -4.00 -10.75
C PHE A 36 11.16 -4.39 -9.28
N ILE A 37 10.04 -5.03 -8.89
CA ILE A 37 9.78 -5.38 -7.48
C ILE A 37 10.84 -6.34 -6.95
N PHE A 38 11.12 -7.45 -7.65
CA PHE A 38 12.10 -8.43 -7.18
C PHE A 38 13.53 -7.87 -7.15
N PRO A 39 14.02 -7.17 -8.20
CA PRO A 39 15.32 -6.51 -8.17
C PRO A 39 15.50 -5.47 -7.04
N GLU A 40 14.46 -4.70 -6.70
CA GLU A 40 14.56 -3.57 -5.75
C GLU A 40 14.35 -4.00 -4.30
N PHE A 41 13.44 -4.94 -4.05
CA PHE A 41 13.04 -5.33 -2.69
C PHE A 41 13.45 -6.75 -2.30
N GLY A 42 13.88 -7.57 -3.26
CA GLY A 42 14.23 -8.98 -3.01
C GLY A 42 13.04 -9.86 -2.58
N ILE A 43 11.80 -9.36 -2.73
CA ILE A 43 10.57 -10.07 -2.40
C ILE A 43 9.78 -10.42 -3.65
N ARG A 44 8.88 -11.39 -3.51
CA ARG A 44 7.97 -11.76 -4.59
C ARG A 44 6.91 -10.67 -4.78
N ILE A 45 6.33 -10.64 -5.98
CA ILE A 45 5.33 -9.63 -6.36
C ILE A 45 4.08 -9.73 -5.48
N ASP A 46 3.62 -10.94 -5.14
CA ASP A 46 2.48 -11.14 -4.25
C ASP A 46 2.76 -10.63 -2.82
N GLU A 47 3.94 -10.91 -2.27
CA GLU A 47 4.34 -10.39 -0.96
C GLU A 47 4.39 -8.85 -0.95
N PHE A 48 4.87 -8.23 -2.04
CA PHE A 48 4.86 -6.78 -2.19
C PHE A 48 3.44 -6.21 -2.12
N TYR A 49 2.49 -6.80 -2.86
CA TYR A 49 1.11 -6.32 -2.87
C TYR A 49 0.37 -6.55 -1.56
N ASP A 50 0.66 -7.65 -0.86
CA ASP A 50 0.11 -7.90 0.48
C ASP A 50 0.59 -6.83 1.47
N ARG A 51 1.90 -6.55 1.50
CA ARG A 51 2.45 -5.46 2.33
C ARG A 51 1.87 -4.11 1.96
N LEU A 52 1.79 -3.79 0.67
CA LEU A 52 1.18 -2.55 0.19
C LEU A 52 -0.28 -2.43 0.64
N GLY A 53 -1.06 -3.51 0.61
CA GLY A 53 -2.42 -3.52 1.12
C GLY A 53 -2.52 -3.24 2.62
N HIS A 54 -1.64 -3.84 3.42
CA HIS A 54 -1.57 -3.54 4.86
C HIS A 54 -1.21 -2.08 5.12
N ILE A 55 -0.25 -1.53 4.38
CA ILE A 55 0.16 -0.12 4.45
C ILE A 55 -1.02 0.79 4.12
N LEU A 56 -1.71 0.54 3.01
CA LEU A 56 -2.88 1.31 2.60
C LEU A 56 -4.00 1.28 3.66
N ASN A 57 -4.26 0.10 4.25
CA ASN A 57 -5.22 -0.06 5.35
C ASN A 57 -4.83 0.74 6.60
N GLN A 58 -3.53 0.85 6.90
CA GLN A 58 -3.04 1.62 8.05
C GLN A 58 -3.14 3.13 7.82
N ILE A 59 -2.83 3.61 6.61
CA ILE A 59 -2.80 5.05 6.31
C ILE A 59 -4.18 5.62 5.94
N ASP A 60 -5.04 4.82 5.30
CA ASP A 60 -6.42 5.16 4.93
C ASP A 60 -7.36 3.96 5.15
N PRO A 61 -7.72 3.66 6.42
CA PRO A 61 -8.56 2.51 6.77
C PRO A 61 -9.95 2.56 6.13
N GLN A 62 -10.39 3.72 5.64
CA GLN A 62 -11.71 3.90 5.07
C GLN A 62 -11.73 3.75 3.54
N HIS A 63 -10.59 3.36 2.93
CA HIS A 63 -10.45 3.14 1.49
C HIS A 63 -11.14 4.23 0.66
N ARG A 64 -10.90 5.51 0.99
CA ARG A 64 -11.55 6.62 0.25
C ARG A 64 -10.87 6.77 -1.11
N ARG A 65 -11.12 5.81 -2.01
CA ARG A 65 -10.77 5.78 -3.45
C ARG A 65 -9.57 6.64 -3.78
N SER A 66 -8.44 6.38 -3.13
CA SER A 66 -7.20 7.05 -3.50
C SER A 66 -6.84 6.54 -4.89
N ALA A 67 -6.38 7.43 -5.77
CA ALA A 67 -5.98 7.07 -7.12
C ALA A 67 -4.97 5.91 -7.14
N LEU A 68 -4.16 5.79 -6.08
CA LEU A 68 -3.25 4.68 -5.83
C LEU A 68 -3.98 3.35 -5.56
N THR A 69 -4.99 3.32 -4.69
CA THR A 69 -5.79 2.11 -4.45
C THR A 69 -6.49 1.63 -5.73
N ASP A 70 -7.03 2.57 -6.51
CA ASP A 70 -7.65 2.23 -7.79
C ASP A 70 -6.61 1.79 -8.84
N ALA A 71 -5.40 2.36 -8.85
CA ALA A 71 -4.31 1.93 -9.72
C ALA A 71 -3.82 0.52 -9.35
N VAL A 72 -3.63 0.23 -8.06
CA VAL A 72 -3.27 -1.11 -7.57
C VAL A 72 -4.32 -2.14 -7.99
N ARG A 73 -5.61 -1.83 -7.80
CA ARG A 73 -6.71 -2.72 -8.22
C ARG A 73 -6.78 -2.94 -9.73
N ARG A 74 -6.47 -1.91 -10.53
CA ARG A 74 -6.41 -2.04 -12.01
C ARG A 74 -5.24 -2.89 -12.47
N ASN A 75 -4.09 -2.76 -11.83
CA ASN A 75 -2.86 -3.42 -12.24
C ASN A 75 -2.78 -4.86 -11.72
N TYR A 76 -3.46 -5.17 -10.61
CA TYR A 76 -3.53 -6.49 -10.00
C TYR A 76 -4.98 -6.91 -9.70
N PRO A 77 -5.79 -7.23 -10.73
CA PRO A 77 -7.22 -7.52 -10.56
C PRO A 77 -7.51 -8.80 -9.75
N PHE A 78 -6.54 -9.68 -9.59
CA PHE A 78 -6.64 -10.92 -8.82
C PHE A 78 -6.13 -10.79 -7.38
N TRP A 79 -5.58 -9.62 -7.00
CA TRP A 79 -5.20 -9.37 -5.62
C TRP A 79 -6.44 -9.15 -4.75
N ARG A 80 -6.55 -9.97 -3.70
CA ARG A 80 -7.57 -9.86 -2.64
C ARG A 80 -6.80 -9.52 -1.36
N PRO A 81 -7.03 -8.37 -0.72
CA PRO A 81 -6.41 -8.12 0.58
C PRO A 81 -6.84 -9.25 1.54
N THR A 82 -5.87 -10.00 2.06
CA THR A 82 -6.09 -10.88 3.20
C THR A 82 -6.43 -10.00 4.39
N SER A 83 -7.64 -10.20 4.93
CA SER A 83 -8.17 -9.46 6.09
C SER A 83 -7.36 -9.71 7.36
#